data_AF-A0A484NQH3-F1
#
_entry.id   AF-A0A484NQH3-F1
#
_cell.length_a   1.000
_cell.length_b   1.000
_cell.length_c   1.000
_cell.angle_alpha   90.00
_cell.angle_beta   90.00
_cell.angle_gamma   90.00
#
_symmetry.space_group_name_H-M   'P 1'
#
loop_
_entity.id
_entity.type
_entity.pdbx_description
1 polymer ?
#
loop_
_entity_poly.entity_id
_entity_poly.type
_entity_poly.pdbx_seq_one_letter_code
_entity_poly.pdbx_strand_id
1 'polypeptide(L)' 'MIKEADTDGSGTVDFNEFIELMASKNVGREEEEELKDTLNQKLNDAEVEELMKEANVDNNGVIDYQQFVNVIMS' A
#
# COMPACT_ATOMS: atom_id res chain seq x y z
N MET A 1 -2.85 9.46 7.94
CA MET A 1 -3.17 8.61 6.78
C MET A 1 -1.93 8.41 5.93
N ILE A 2 -1.49 9.33 5.04
CA ILE A 2 -0.19 9.12 4.35
C ILE A 2 1.00 9.15 5.30
N LYS A 3 1.06 10.08 6.26
CA LYS A 3 2.15 10.13 7.26
C LYS A 3 2.24 8.89 8.17
N GLU A 4 1.23 8.03 8.16
CA GLU A 4 1.24 6.76 8.91
C GLU A 4 1.68 5.59 8.04
N ALA A 5 1.65 5.77 6.71
CA ALA A 5 2.09 4.82 5.69
C ALA A 5 3.53 5.09 5.24
N ASP A 6 3.87 6.37 5.14
CA ASP A 6 5.17 6.95 4.83
C ASP A 6 6.10 6.78 6.04
N THR A 7 6.72 5.60 6.11
CA THR A 7 7.62 5.19 7.18
C THR A 7 9.02 5.77 7.01
N ASP A 8 9.40 6.05 5.76
CA ASP A 8 10.72 6.61 5.43
C ASP A 8 10.74 8.15 5.44
N GLY A 9 9.58 8.80 5.46
CA GLY A 9 9.42 10.25 5.50
C GLY A 9 9.64 10.92 4.13
N SER A 10 9.53 10.16 3.04
CA SER A 10 9.63 10.65 1.66
C SER A 10 8.46 11.57 1.28
N GLY A 11 7.34 11.51 2.00
CA GLY A 11 6.10 12.20 1.66
C GLY A 11 5.29 11.52 0.54
N THR A 12 5.76 10.35 0.10
CA THR A 12 5.12 9.47 -0.88
C THR A 12 4.92 8.09 -0.26
N VAL A 13 4.13 7.23 -0.88
CA VAL A 13 3.99 5.83 -0.47
C VAL A 13 4.56 4.96 -1.59
N ASP A 14 5.62 4.21 -1.29
CA ASP A 14 6.17 3.24 -2.22
C ASP A 14 5.44 1.89 -2.17
N PHE A 15 5.86 0.94 -3.02
CA PHE A 15 5.26 -0.39 -3.08
C PHE A 15 5.33 -1.17 -1.76
N ASN A 16 6.47 -1.10 -1.06
CA ASN A 16 6.65 -1.79 0.20
C ASN A 16 5.78 -1.15 1.30
N GLU A 17 5.75 0.18 1.34
CA GLU A 17 4.93 0.95 2.29
C GLU A 17 3.44 0.75 2.05
N PHE A 18 3.03 0.63 0.79
CA PHE A 18 1.64 0.32 0.44
C PHE A 18 1.24 -1.08 0.90
N ILE A 19 2.13 -2.07 0.74
CA ILE A 19 1.92 -3.42 1.26
C ILE A 19 1.80 -3.40 2.79
N GLU A 20 2.69 -2.69 3.48
CA GLU A 20 2.63 -2.58 4.94
C GLU A 20 1.36 -1.86 5.42
N LEU A 21 0.88 -0.85 4.69
CA LEU A 21 -0.40 -0.19 4.96
C LEU A 21 -1.59 -1.15 4.79
N MET A 22 -1.64 -1.91 3.70
CA MET A 22 -2.72 -2.85 3.40
C MET A 22 -2.72 -4.04 4.37
N ALA A 23 -1.52 -4.51 4.72
CA ALA A 23 -1.31 -5.49 5.79
C ALA A 23 -1.83 -4.94 7.12
N SER A 24 -1.46 -3.71 7.49
CA SER A 24 -1.91 -3.07 8.73
C SER A 24 -3.43 -2.87 8.81
N LYS A 25 -4.10 -2.55 7.69
CA LYS A 25 -5.55 -2.33 7.65
C LYS A 25 -6.40 -3.60 7.65
N ASN A 26 -5.91 -4.72 7.11
CA ASN A 26 -6.64 -6.00 7.09
C ASN A 26 -6.24 -6.95 8.23
N VAL A 27 -5.16 -6.66 8.95
CA VAL A 27 -4.68 -7.48 10.06
C VAL A 27 -5.19 -6.90 11.38
N GLY A 28 -6.46 -7.18 11.64
CA GLY A 28 -6.88 -7.33 13.03
C GLY A 28 -6.24 -8.59 13.59
N ARG A 29 -5.05 -8.45 14.20
CA ARG A 29 -4.53 -9.33 15.26
C ARG A 29 -4.35 -10.81 14.87
N GLU A 30 -3.19 -11.17 14.28
CA GLU A 30 -2.56 -12.51 14.44
C GLU A 30 -1.26 -12.63 13.61
N GLU A 31 -0.09 -12.46 14.27
CA GLU A 31 1.24 -12.97 13.85
C GLU A 31 1.94 -12.29 12.65
N GLU A 32 2.79 -11.31 12.98
CA GLU A 32 3.55 -10.37 12.12
C GLU A 32 4.50 -11.02 11.08
N GLU A 33 4.97 -12.26 11.32
CA GLU A 33 5.95 -12.94 10.45
C GLU A 33 5.29 -13.91 9.45
N GLU A 34 4.34 -14.75 9.88
CA GLU A 34 3.65 -15.68 8.97
C GLU A 34 2.61 -14.97 8.08
N LEU A 35 2.11 -13.81 8.52
CA LEU A 35 1.23 -12.97 7.71
C LEU A 35 1.94 -12.27 6.57
N LYS A 36 3.22 -11.90 6.68
CA LYS A 36 3.94 -11.29 5.53
C LYS A 36 4.02 -12.27 4.37
N ASP A 37 4.32 -13.54 4.64
CA ASP A 37 4.31 -14.61 3.64
C ASP A 37 2.87 -14.93 3.16
N THR A 38 1.91 -15.00 4.07
CA THR A 38 0.51 -15.30 3.72
C THR A 38 -0.17 -14.16 2.97
N LEU A 39 0.16 -12.90 3.26
CA LEU A 39 -0.32 -11.72 2.54
C LEU A 39 0.41 -11.58 1.20
N ASN A 40 1.71 -11.85 1.09
CA ASN A 40 2.37 -12.01 -0.21
C ASN A 40 1.72 -13.11 -1.07
N GLN A 41 1.17 -14.16 -0.43
CA GLN A 41 0.42 -15.21 -1.14
C GLN A 41 -1.04 -14.86 -1.42
N LYS A 42 -1.71 -14.05 -0.57
CA LYS A 42 -3.15 -13.72 -0.68
C LYS A 42 -3.41 -12.44 -1.46
N LEU A 43 -2.61 -11.41 -1.25
CA LEU A 43 -2.44 -10.25 -2.13
C LEU A 43 -1.27 -10.62 -3.02
N ASN A 44 -1.55 -11.39 -4.05
CA ASN A 44 -0.58 -11.65 -5.10
C ASN A 44 -0.16 -10.31 -5.69
N ASP A 45 1.13 -10.18 -6.04
CA ASP A 45 1.73 -8.96 -6.61
C ASP A 45 0.83 -8.33 -7.70
N ALA A 46 0.06 -9.14 -8.42
CA ALA A 46 -0.94 -8.72 -9.39
C ALA A 46 -2.08 -7.84 -8.84
N GLU A 47 -2.67 -8.16 -7.68
CA GLU A 47 -3.73 -7.32 -7.07
C GLU A 47 -3.15 -6.01 -6.54
N VAL A 48 -1.95 -6.06 -5.94
CA VAL A 48 -1.25 -4.86 -5.47
C VAL A 48 -0.84 -3.99 -6.66
N GLU A 49 -0.39 -4.60 -7.76
CA GLU A 49 -0.05 -3.92 -9.00
C GLU A 49 -1.28 -3.29 -9.65
N GLU A 50 -2.44 -3.95 -9.62
CA GLU A 50 -3.70 -3.37 -10.13
C GLU A 50 -4.14 -2.15 -9.30
N LEU A 51 -4.09 -2.25 -7.97
CA LEU A 51 -4.39 -1.13 -7.06
C LEU A 51 -3.38 0.01 -7.22
N MET A 52 -2.09 -0.31 -7.34
CA MET A 52 -1.03 0.65 -7.66
C MET A 52 -1.31 1.34 -8.98
N LYS A 53 -1.76 0.62 -10.01
CA LYS A 53 -2.00 1.16 -11.34
C LYS A 53 -3.24 2.06 -11.41
N GLU A 54 -4.26 1.78 -10.60
CA GLU A 54 -5.41 2.67 -10.44
C GLU A 54 -5.05 3.93 -9.65
N ALA A 55 -4.24 3.79 -8.60
CA ALA A 55 -3.81 4.91 -7.77
C ALA A 55 -2.76 5.80 -8.43
N ASN A 56 -1.79 5.18 -9.09
CA ASN A 56 -0.64 5.82 -9.72
C ASN A 56 -0.98 6.27 -11.14
N VAL A 57 -1.81 7.31 -11.23
CA VAL A 57 -2.29 7.88 -12.50
C VAL A 57 -1.13 8.32 -13.41
N ASP A 58 -0.01 8.78 -12.84
CA ASP A 58 1.15 9.25 -13.60
C ASP A 58 2.20 8.15 -13.87
N ASN A 59 1.99 6.93 -13.35
CA ASN A 59 2.83 5.75 -13.51
C ASN A 59 4.30 5.97 -13.12
N ASN A 60 4.54 6.80 -12.10
CA ASN A 60 5.89 7.12 -11.64
C ASN A 60 6.51 6.06 -10.69
N GLY A 61 5.74 5.02 -10.33
CA GLY A 61 6.13 3.93 -9.43
C GLY A 61 5.84 4.17 -7.94
N VAL A 62 5.37 5.36 -7.55
CA VAL A 62 4.99 5.73 -6.18
C VAL A 62 3.61 6.40 -6.15
N ILE A 63 2.95 6.42 -5.00
CA ILE A 63 1.67 7.13 -4.84
C ILE A 63 1.93 8.40 -4.04
N ASP A 64 1.66 9.56 -4.66
CA ASP A 64 1.72 10.84 -3.96
C ASP A 64 0.44 11.14 -3.16
N TYR A 65 0.49 12.22 -2.38
CA TYR A 65 -0.65 12.61 -1.55
C TYR A 65 -1.93 12.89 -2.34
N GLN A 66 -1.84 13.52 -3.50
CA GLN A 66 -3.00 13.83 -4.31
C GLN A 66 -3.59 12.56 -4.92
N GLN A 67 -2.74 11.64 -5.37
CA GLN A 67 -3.13 10.34 -5.92
C GLN A 67 -3.83 9.48 -4.86
N PHE A 68 -3.27 9.39 -3.66
CA PHE A 68 -3.89 8.66 -2.55
C PHE A 68 -5.25 9.23 -2.15
N VAL A 69 -5.36 10.57 -2.08
CA VAL A 69 -6.62 11.23 -1.75
C VAL A 69 -7.67 10.98 -2.82
N ASN A 70 -7.30 10.98 -4.10
CA ASN A 70 -8.22 10.67 -5.18
C ASN A 70 -8.75 9.23 -5.07
N VAL A 71 -7.91 8.27 -4.73
CA VAL A 71 -8.33 6.85 -4.57
C VAL A 71 -9.25 6.67 -3.38
N ILE A 72 -8.99 7.34 -2.26
CA ILE A 72 -9.81 7.21 -1.04
C ILE A 72 -11.10 8.04 -1.10
N MET A 73 -11.11 9.15 -1.85
CA MET A 73 -12.29 10.01 -1.98
C MET A 73 -13.13 9.75 -3.24
N SER A 74 -12.71 8.83 -4.11
CA SER A 74 -13.52 8.36 -5.24
C SER A 74 -14.50 7.26 -4.84
#